data_AF-A0AAJ7PA62-F1
#
_entry.id   AF-A0AAJ7PA62-F1
#
_cell.length_a   1.000
_cell.length_b   1.000
_cell.length_c   1.000
_cell.angle_alpha   90.00
_cell.angle_beta   90.00
_cell.angle_gamma   90.00
#
_symmetry.space_group_name_H-M   'P 1'
#
loop_
_entity.id
_entity.type
_entity.pdbx_description
1 polymer ?
#
loop_
_entity_poly.entity_id
_entity_poly.type
_entity_poly.pdbx_seq_one_letter_code
_entity_poly.pdbx_strand_id
1 'polypeptide(L)'
;MYSPLLETILTLRIFIRRLTGNSIRKIHKNTFGHMGKLRKLKLSYNPITSIQDGAFSGLSTLRDLELRDCALKELRNGMFRNLVALETLRLDNNHIKHIDMETFDSLHKLRILSISSNRLTNLRSRWFMKLKSLRDLYLGSNHLREIDIELNLPSLEFLNVENNKIDSISETAFSNTSILTSLIMENNPLSKVGEIHFRALRNLKTAYFTEFAMCLWVPQAELCHPPGDGISSVHNLLQSEFLRVFVWIIAVMACFGNLLVLIGRMLFREPNRVHSFYIKNLAFSDFLMGVYLFIIAAHDVLFRGEYIRHEFRWRHSLSCAAAGIIATISSEASVFTLTVITTDRFISIMYPLSTKKRTITKAWTLMCLTWSAAFMIAIYPLTQPDSFASIFYGSNGVCLPLHLHKPYIKGWEYSALIFCTINSLAFAFIAYAYVSMFLSITDSRLNLRSTQQLQDRAIAKRFAFIVGTDFMCWMPIAGVKIVALLGFPINETLYAWVAVILLPVNSALNPVLYTLTTRLFKLQLARYFWGLKPFRFRARRSSKKTMATTLTEQANFGSRLASIKLHGKHAQLQVIDRDQLNRKLREQFV
;
A
#
# COMPACT_ATOMS: atom_id res chain seq x y z
N MET A 1 -49.33 49.06 25.71
CA MET A 1 -48.95 49.89 24.55
C MET A 1 -47.56 49.44 24.09
N TYR A 2 -47.49 48.40 23.27
CA TYR A 2 -46.23 47.94 22.68
C TYR A 2 -45.87 48.91 21.54
N SER A 3 -44.70 49.53 21.62
CA SER A 3 -44.24 50.53 20.65
C SER A 3 -44.07 49.92 19.25
N PRO A 4 -44.61 50.52 18.17
CA PRO A 4 -44.37 50.10 16.78
C PRO A 4 -42.88 49.98 16.42
N LEU A 5 -42.04 50.75 17.12
CA LEU A 5 -40.59 50.70 17.00
C LEU A 5 -40.02 49.34 17.45
N LEU A 6 -40.57 48.76 18.51
CA LEU A 6 -40.09 47.49 19.06
C LEU A 6 -40.43 46.32 18.11
N GLU A 7 -41.60 46.35 17.50
CA GLU A 7 -42.05 45.36 16.52
C GLU A 7 -41.27 45.45 15.20
N THR A 8 -40.97 46.68 14.74
CA THR A 8 -40.09 46.96 13.60
C THR A 8 -38.65 46.48 13.86
N ILE A 9 -38.12 46.69 15.06
CA ILE A 9 -36.80 46.20 15.47
C ILE A 9 -36.78 44.66 15.56
N LEU A 10 -37.85 44.03 16.03
CA LEU A 10 -37.99 42.57 16.10
C LEU A 10 -38.08 41.94 14.70
N THR A 11 -38.87 42.51 13.79
CA THR A 11 -38.96 42.06 12.40
C THR A 11 -37.65 42.26 11.64
N LEU A 12 -36.96 43.39 11.82
CA LEU A 12 -35.61 43.59 11.27
C LEU A 12 -34.59 42.57 11.82
N ARG A 13 -34.63 42.25 13.11
CA ARG A 13 -33.77 41.21 13.70
C ARG A 13 -34.05 39.82 13.12
N ILE A 14 -35.31 39.48 12.86
CA ILE A 14 -35.71 38.21 12.22
C ILE A 14 -35.26 38.19 10.75
N PHE A 15 -35.41 39.30 10.03
CA PHE A 15 -34.96 39.45 8.65
C PHE A 15 -33.44 39.31 8.50
N ILE A 16 -32.66 39.92 9.39
CA ILE A 16 -31.18 39.81 9.39
C ILE A 16 -30.72 38.36 9.60
N ARG A 17 -31.44 37.58 10.42
CA ARG A 17 -31.17 36.14 10.59
C ARG A 17 -31.39 35.33 9.31
N ARG A 18 -32.15 35.86 8.35
CA ARG A 18 -32.47 35.22 7.07
C ARG A 18 -31.64 35.74 5.89
N LEU A 19 -30.59 36.55 6.10
CA LEU A 19 -29.79 37.10 4.98
C LEU A 19 -28.86 36.09 4.32
N THR A 20 -28.55 34.98 4.97
CA THR A 20 -27.74 33.88 4.41
C THR A 20 -28.49 33.17 3.28
N GLY A 21 -27.82 32.86 2.16
CA GLY A 21 -28.43 32.06 1.09
C GLY A 21 -29.42 32.81 0.19
N ASN A 22 -29.28 34.14 0.03
CA ASN A 22 -30.12 34.92 -0.87
C ASN A 22 -29.36 35.33 -2.15
N SER A 23 -29.97 36.21 -2.94
CA SER A 23 -29.42 36.75 -4.18
C SER A 23 -28.77 38.13 -4.00
N ILE A 24 -28.19 38.43 -2.83
CA ILE A 24 -27.57 39.73 -2.56
C ILE A 24 -26.29 39.85 -3.41
N ARG A 25 -26.25 40.84 -4.30
CA ARG A 25 -25.11 41.08 -5.21
C ARG A 25 -24.19 42.20 -4.77
N LYS A 26 -24.74 43.22 -4.12
CA LYS A 26 -24.02 44.43 -3.69
C LYS A 26 -24.48 44.84 -2.31
N ILE A 27 -23.55 45.30 -1.48
CA ILE A 27 -23.86 45.95 -0.21
C ILE A 27 -23.46 47.42 -0.33
N HIS A 28 -24.44 48.30 -0.16
CA HIS A 28 -24.27 49.73 -0.33
C HIS A 28 -23.79 50.39 0.96
N LYS A 29 -23.18 51.58 0.84
CA LYS A 29 -22.81 52.39 1.99
C LYS A 29 -24.00 52.58 2.93
N ASN A 30 -23.76 52.51 4.24
CA ASN A 30 -24.76 52.70 5.30
C ASN A 30 -25.96 51.73 5.27
N THR A 31 -25.92 50.60 4.53
CA THR A 31 -27.00 49.60 4.53
C THR A 31 -27.42 49.16 5.95
N PHE A 32 -26.47 49.15 6.89
CA PHE A 32 -26.70 48.75 8.29
C PHE A 32 -26.60 49.91 9.30
N GLY A 33 -26.72 51.16 8.85
CA GLY A 33 -26.43 52.37 9.64
C GLY A 33 -27.16 52.49 10.99
N HIS A 34 -28.41 52.02 11.06
CA HIS A 34 -29.23 52.12 12.28
C HIS A 34 -29.15 50.87 13.18
N MET A 35 -28.29 49.91 12.85
CA MET A 35 -28.20 48.61 13.54
C MET A 35 -27.09 48.55 14.58
N GLY A 36 -26.81 49.65 15.28
CA GLY A 36 -25.69 49.77 16.23
C GLY A 36 -25.75 48.90 17.48
N LYS A 37 -26.75 48.03 17.62
CA LYS A 37 -26.82 46.99 18.66
C LYS A 37 -26.54 45.58 18.12
N LEU A 38 -26.33 45.42 16.81
CA LEU A 38 -26.12 44.13 16.17
C LEU A 38 -24.75 43.56 16.58
N ARG A 39 -24.74 42.28 16.97
CA ARG A 39 -23.51 41.58 17.39
C ARG A 39 -23.04 40.52 16.40
N LYS A 40 -23.94 39.97 15.58
CA LYS A 40 -23.64 38.94 14.59
C LYS A 40 -24.36 39.26 13.29
N LEU A 41 -23.64 39.18 12.17
CA LEU A 41 -24.18 39.40 10.82
C LEU A 41 -23.69 38.27 9.92
N LYS A 42 -24.63 37.52 9.34
CA LYS A 42 -24.34 36.39 8.45
C LYS A 42 -24.88 36.68 7.07
N LEU A 43 -23.97 36.82 6.11
CA LEU A 43 -24.23 37.14 4.71
C LEU A 43 -23.72 36.04 3.75
N SER A 44 -23.27 34.91 4.30
CA SER A 44 -22.73 33.79 3.54
C SER A 44 -23.72 33.26 2.48
N TYR A 45 -23.20 32.59 1.45
CA TYR A 45 -23.98 32.00 0.35
C TYR A 45 -24.83 33.03 -0.42
N ASN A 46 -24.30 34.24 -0.62
CA ASN A 46 -24.88 35.27 -1.47
C ASN A 46 -23.87 35.68 -2.54
N PRO A 47 -24.24 35.90 -3.80
CA PRO A 47 -23.30 36.29 -4.87
C PRO A 47 -22.82 37.75 -4.76
N ILE A 48 -22.26 38.15 -3.61
CA ILE A 48 -21.81 39.50 -3.30
C ILE A 48 -20.51 39.80 -4.04
N THR A 49 -20.63 40.45 -5.19
CA THR A 49 -19.46 40.82 -6.01
C THR A 49 -18.84 42.15 -5.59
N SER A 50 -19.54 42.97 -4.80
CA SER A 50 -19.06 44.29 -4.37
C SER A 50 -19.63 44.71 -3.02
N ILE A 51 -18.75 45.16 -2.12
CA ILE A 51 -19.09 45.82 -0.85
C ILE A 51 -18.53 47.24 -0.93
N GLN A 52 -19.39 48.25 -0.86
CA GLN A 52 -18.98 49.66 -0.91
C GLN A 52 -18.26 50.08 0.38
N ASP A 53 -17.38 51.09 0.29
CA ASP A 53 -16.78 51.70 1.48
C ASP A 53 -17.87 52.23 2.43
N GLY A 54 -17.72 51.91 3.71
CA GLY A 54 -18.70 52.23 4.73
C GLY A 54 -20.01 51.43 4.64
N ALA A 55 -20.05 50.30 3.92
CA ALA A 55 -21.22 49.41 3.87
C ALA A 55 -21.69 48.95 5.27
N PHE A 56 -20.73 48.68 6.15
CA PHE A 56 -20.97 48.26 7.54
C PHE A 56 -20.91 49.42 8.55
N SER A 57 -20.98 50.67 8.08
CA SER A 57 -21.04 51.84 8.98
C SER A 57 -22.23 51.73 9.94
N GLY A 58 -22.03 52.12 11.19
CA GLY A 58 -23.03 51.99 12.26
C GLY A 58 -22.96 50.68 13.05
N LEU A 59 -22.22 49.65 12.57
CA LEU A 59 -22.08 48.35 13.23
C LEU A 59 -20.93 48.30 14.25
N SER A 60 -20.75 49.33 15.07
CA SER A 60 -19.62 49.44 16.01
C SER A 60 -19.61 48.37 17.12
N THR A 61 -20.75 47.71 17.38
CA THR A 61 -20.87 46.62 18.36
C THR A 61 -20.78 45.21 17.76
N LEU A 62 -20.58 45.10 16.44
CA LEU A 62 -20.55 43.82 15.74
C LEU A 62 -19.32 43.01 16.17
N ARG A 63 -19.53 41.74 16.51
CA ARG A 63 -18.47 40.81 16.94
C ARG A 63 -18.20 39.71 15.92
N ASP A 64 -19.20 39.32 15.15
CA ASP A 64 -19.11 38.19 14.21
C ASP A 64 -19.67 38.60 12.84
N LEU A 65 -18.82 38.53 11.82
CA LEU A 65 -19.17 38.80 10.42
C LEU A 65 -18.80 37.59 9.55
N GLU A 66 -19.81 36.97 8.95
CA GLU A 66 -19.63 35.86 8.02
C GLU A 66 -19.98 36.28 6.57
N LEU A 67 -19.01 36.15 5.68
CA LEU A 67 -19.06 36.46 4.24
C LEU A 67 -18.50 35.28 3.43
N ARG A 68 -18.87 34.04 3.81
CA ARG A 68 -18.40 32.82 3.14
C ARG A 68 -19.17 32.55 1.87
N ASP A 69 -18.53 31.98 0.86
CA ASP A 69 -19.21 31.61 -0.40
C ASP A 69 -19.91 32.81 -1.05
N CYS A 70 -19.20 33.95 -1.09
CA CYS A 70 -19.75 35.23 -1.56
C CYS A 70 -19.27 35.69 -2.95
N ALA A 71 -18.35 34.97 -3.59
CA ALA A 71 -17.71 35.34 -4.85
C ALA A 71 -16.93 36.67 -4.81
N LEU A 72 -16.49 37.13 -3.62
CA LEU A 72 -15.65 38.31 -3.46
C LEU A 72 -14.30 38.11 -4.17
N LYS A 73 -13.86 39.09 -4.96
CA LYS A 73 -12.59 39.01 -5.73
C LYS A 73 -11.43 39.75 -5.07
N GLU A 74 -11.75 40.74 -4.26
CA GLU A 74 -10.78 41.62 -3.61
C GLU A 74 -11.36 42.20 -2.33
N LEU A 75 -10.48 42.54 -1.39
CA LEU A 75 -10.82 43.29 -0.20
C LEU A 75 -10.14 44.65 -0.30
N ARG A 76 -10.96 45.71 -0.25
CA ARG A 76 -10.51 47.09 -0.42
C ARG A 76 -10.36 47.79 0.92
N ASN A 77 -9.50 48.81 0.95
CA ASN A 77 -9.44 49.73 2.08
C ASN A 77 -10.83 50.30 2.40
N GLY A 78 -11.14 50.45 3.69
CA GLY A 78 -12.42 50.98 4.16
C GLY A 78 -13.59 49.97 4.22
N MET A 79 -13.46 48.79 3.60
CA MET A 79 -14.52 47.77 3.56
C MET A 79 -15.01 47.36 4.96
N PHE A 80 -14.10 47.20 5.92
CA PHE A 80 -14.40 46.84 7.31
C PHE A 80 -14.23 47.99 8.30
N ARG A 81 -14.25 49.24 7.80
CA ARG A 81 -14.04 50.44 8.61
C ARG A 81 -15.07 50.51 9.74
N ASN A 82 -14.62 50.96 10.91
CA ASN A 82 -15.41 51.15 12.13
C ASN A 82 -15.97 49.87 12.78
N LEU A 83 -15.59 48.67 12.31
CA LEU A 83 -15.90 47.39 12.97
C LEU A 83 -14.95 47.12 14.16
N VAL A 84 -14.82 48.10 15.06
CA VAL A 84 -13.82 48.11 16.16
C VAL A 84 -14.03 47.04 17.23
N ALA A 85 -15.24 46.47 17.31
CA ALA A 85 -15.58 45.39 18.22
C ALA A 85 -15.53 44.00 17.59
N LEU A 86 -15.12 43.89 16.31
CA LEU A 86 -15.16 42.62 15.58
C LEU A 86 -14.13 41.64 16.17
N GLU A 87 -14.61 40.44 16.50
CA GLU A 87 -13.83 39.35 17.08
C GLU A 87 -13.64 38.22 16.06
N THR A 88 -14.57 38.05 15.12
CA THR A 88 -14.54 36.98 14.11
C THR A 88 -14.90 37.53 12.74
N LEU A 89 -14.04 37.26 11.75
CA LEU A 89 -14.25 37.56 10.35
C LEU A 89 -14.01 36.30 9.52
N ARG A 90 -15.06 35.83 8.81
CA ARG A 90 -14.98 34.67 7.92
C ARG A 90 -15.22 35.06 6.47
N LEU A 91 -14.24 34.78 5.62
CA LEU A 91 -14.17 35.11 4.20
C LEU A 91 -13.84 33.88 3.34
N ASP A 92 -14.09 32.69 3.88
CA ASP A 92 -13.78 31.41 3.23
C ASP A 92 -14.55 31.21 1.93
N ASN A 93 -14.01 30.40 1.02
CA ASN A 93 -14.64 30.02 -0.24
C ASN A 93 -15.04 31.23 -1.12
N ASN A 94 -14.13 32.19 -1.25
CA ASN A 94 -14.31 33.33 -2.16
C ASN A 94 -13.31 33.23 -3.32
N HIS A 95 -13.13 34.33 -4.06
CA HIS A 95 -12.17 34.45 -5.16
C HIS A 95 -11.14 35.53 -4.86
N ILE A 96 -10.86 35.78 -3.58
CA ILE A 96 -10.02 36.88 -3.13
C ILE A 96 -8.60 36.63 -3.62
N LYS A 97 -8.14 37.52 -4.50
CA LYS A 97 -6.77 37.53 -5.02
C LYS A 97 -5.97 38.72 -4.48
N HIS A 98 -6.65 39.84 -4.22
CA HIS A 98 -6.03 41.09 -3.79
C HIS A 98 -6.66 41.57 -2.48
N ILE A 99 -5.82 41.98 -1.53
CA ILE A 99 -6.21 42.60 -0.26
C ILE A 99 -5.38 43.87 -0.13
N ASP A 100 -6.05 45.03 -0.07
CA ASP A 100 -5.37 46.31 0.12
C ASP A 100 -4.70 46.37 1.48
N MET A 101 -3.62 47.15 1.59
CA MET A 101 -2.72 47.16 2.74
C MET A 101 -3.40 47.48 4.08
N GLU A 102 -4.40 48.37 4.10
CA GLU A 102 -5.04 48.88 5.33
C GLU A 102 -6.44 48.28 5.57
N THR A 103 -6.81 47.25 4.81
CA THR A 103 -8.12 46.59 4.87
C THR A 103 -8.53 46.20 6.29
N PHE A 104 -7.58 45.75 7.10
CA PHE A 104 -7.81 45.23 8.45
C PHE A 104 -7.43 46.19 9.58
N ASP A 105 -7.01 47.43 9.27
CA ASP A 105 -6.39 48.33 10.25
C ASP A 105 -7.32 48.70 11.43
N SER A 106 -8.65 48.66 11.24
CA SER A 106 -9.62 48.95 12.32
C SER A 106 -9.94 47.76 13.23
N LEU A 107 -9.49 46.55 12.89
CA LEU A 107 -9.95 45.30 13.51
C LEU A 107 -9.08 44.86 14.71
N HIS A 108 -8.79 45.79 15.63
CA HIS A 108 -7.85 45.56 16.74
C HIS A 108 -8.25 44.45 17.72
N LYS A 109 -9.56 44.14 17.80
CA LYS A 109 -10.12 43.09 18.67
C LYS A 109 -10.32 41.75 17.95
N LEU A 110 -9.94 41.65 16.68
CA LEU A 110 -10.13 40.44 15.90
C LEU A 110 -9.33 39.30 16.51
N ARG A 111 -10.00 38.18 16.76
CA ARG A 111 -9.42 36.95 17.31
C ARG A 111 -9.34 35.86 16.27
N ILE A 112 -10.31 35.80 15.35
CA ILE A 112 -10.39 34.78 14.31
C ILE A 112 -10.48 35.46 12.95
N LEU A 113 -9.52 35.15 12.07
CA LEU A 113 -9.53 35.55 10.67
C LEU A 113 -9.43 34.31 9.80
N SER A 114 -10.49 34.06 9.02
CA SER A 114 -10.56 32.92 8.11
C SER A 114 -10.68 33.41 6.67
N ILE A 115 -9.67 33.12 5.85
CA ILE A 115 -9.62 33.44 4.41
C ILE A 115 -9.21 32.18 3.61
N SER A 116 -9.64 31.01 4.07
CA SER A 116 -9.32 29.74 3.42
C SER A 116 -10.05 29.60 2.09
N SER A 117 -9.56 28.73 1.20
CA SER A 117 -10.19 28.46 -0.11
C SER A 117 -10.37 29.73 -0.94
N ASN A 118 -9.28 30.46 -1.14
CA ASN A 118 -9.23 31.70 -1.92
C ASN A 118 -8.08 31.63 -2.95
N ARG A 119 -7.66 32.77 -3.51
CA ARG A 119 -6.67 32.86 -4.59
C ARG A 119 -5.46 33.71 -4.21
N LEU A 120 -5.14 33.78 -2.91
CA LEU A 120 -3.99 34.55 -2.41
C LEU A 120 -2.68 33.89 -2.86
N THR A 121 -1.73 34.69 -3.35
CA THR A 121 -0.42 34.20 -3.83
C THR A 121 0.74 34.55 -2.90
N ASN A 122 0.62 35.65 -2.15
CA ASN A 122 1.67 36.17 -1.27
C ASN A 122 1.02 36.80 -0.04
N LEU A 123 1.73 36.75 1.08
CA LEU A 123 1.34 37.47 2.29
C LEU A 123 1.99 38.87 2.30
N ARG A 124 1.37 39.82 2.99
CA ARG A 124 1.94 41.15 3.22
C ARG A 124 1.94 41.44 4.72
N SER A 125 3.08 41.85 5.26
CA SER A 125 3.24 42.16 6.69
C SER A 125 2.22 43.20 7.18
N ARG A 126 1.88 44.16 6.31
CA ARG A 126 0.93 45.23 6.64
C ARG A 126 -0.48 44.72 6.98
N TRP A 127 -0.93 43.60 6.41
CA TRP A 127 -2.24 43.02 6.71
C TRP A 127 -2.41 42.63 8.19
N PHE A 128 -1.31 42.25 8.84
CA PHE A 128 -1.30 41.73 10.20
C PHE A 128 -0.87 42.77 11.24
N MET A 129 -0.35 43.91 10.81
CA MET A 129 0.31 44.91 11.68
C MET A 129 -0.57 45.38 12.85
N LYS A 130 -1.88 45.53 12.64
CA LYS A 130 -2.84 46.01 13.65
C LYS A 130 -3.63 44.90 14.36
N LEU A 131 -3.47 43.65 13.95
CA LEU A 131 -4.23 42.48 14.43
C LEU A 131 -3.60 41.85 15.68
N LYS A 132 -3.30 42.65 16.71
CA LYS A 132 -2.55 42.19 17.89
C LYS A 132 -3.30 41.20 18.79
N SER A 133 -4.63 41.11 18.66
CA SER A 133 -5.48 40.17 19.39
C SER A 133 -5.77 38.87 18.63
N LEU A 134 -5.22 38.70 17.43
CA LEU A 134 -5.52 37.57 16.56
C LEU A 134 -4.93 36.29 17.15
N ARG A 135 -5.79 35.28 17.30
CA ARG A 135 -5.47 33.96 17.86
C ARG A 135 -5.47 32.88 16.80
N ASP A 136 -6.45 32.91 15.90
CA ASP A 136 -6.64 31.86 14.90
C ASP A 136 -6.58 32.48 13.50
N LEU A 137 -5.62 32.02 12.71
CA LEU A 137 -5.44 32.43 11.31
C LEU A 137 -5.57 31.24 10.38
N TYR A 138 -6.58 31.25 9.53
CA TYR A 138 -6.83 30.21 8.53
C TYR A 138 -6.58 30.77 7.12
N LEU A 139 -5.58 30.20 6.45
CA LEU A 139 -5.13 30.53 5.10
C LEU A 139 -5.04 29.29 4.20
N GLY A 140 -5.61 28.17 4.64
CA GLY A 140 -5.58 26.90 3.92
C GLY A 140 -6.20 26.99 2.53
N SER A 141 -5.79 26.13 1.61
CA SER A 141 -6.34 26.05 0.24
C SER A 141 -6.25 27.37 -0.53
N ASN A 142 -5.08 28.02 -0.49
CA ASN A 142 -4.75 29.20 -1.29
C ASN A 142 -3.63 28.86 -2.30
N HIS A 143 -2.96 29.87 -2.86
CA HIS A 143 -1.87 29.71 -3.81
C HIS A 143 -0.56 30.33 -3.28
N LEU A 144 -0.39 30.37 -1.95
CA LEU A 144 0.77 30.97 -1.30
C LEU A 144 2.04 30.22 -1.68
N ARG A 145 3.07 30.94 -2.14
CA ARG A 145 4.35 30.34 -2.57
C ARG A 145 5.43 30.34 -1.50
N GLU A 146 5.36 31.29 -0.58
CA GLU A 146 6.36 31.51 0.46
C GLU A 146 5.73 32.24 1.66
N ILE A 147 6.40 32.15 2.81
CA ILE A 147 6.17 33.03 3.97
C ILE A 147 7.45 33.86 4.16
N ASP A 148 7.59 34.91 3.36
CA ASP A 148 8.77 35.79 3.28
C ASP A 148 8.71 36.98 4.27
N ILE A 149 7.62 37.11 5.01
CA ILE A 149 7.35 38.21 5.93
C ILE A 149 7.36 37.77 7.39
N GLU A 150 7.71 38.69 8.28
CA GLU A 150 7.40 38.54 9.70
C GLU A 150 5.89 38.75 9.93
N LEU A 151 5.21 37.73 10.47
CA LEU A 151 3.76 37.81 10.73
C LEU A 151 3.42 38.86 11.79
N ASN A 152 4.28 39.02 12.81
CA ASN A 152 4.11 39.98 13.90
C ASN A 152 2.74 39.89 14.61
N LEU A 153 2.35 38.66 14.95
CA LEU A 153 1.09 38.30 15.61
C LEU A 153 1.34 37.70 17.01
N PRO A 154 1.54 38.53 18.05
CA PRO A 154 2.01 38.08 19.36
C PRO A 154 0.98 37.23 20.12
N SER A 155 -0.29 37.26 19.73
CA SER A 155 -1.38 36.49 20.35
C SER A 155 -1.77 35.25 19.55
N LEU A 156 -1.03 34.89 18.48
CA LEU A 156 -1.42 33.82 17.58
C LEU A 156 -1.22 32.45 18.24
N GLU A 157 -2.31 31.70 18.41
CA GLU A 157 -2.35 30.38 19.03
C GLU A 157 -2.46 29.27 17.98
N PHE A 158 -3.13 29.53 16.86
CA PHE A 158 -3.38 28.57 15.77
C PHE A 158 -3.10 29.18 14.38
N LEU A 159 -2.31 28.47 13.56
CA LEU A 159 -2.04 28.82 12.18
C LEU A 159 -2.29 27.62 11.25
N ASN A 160 -3.15 27.82 10.25
CA ASN A 160 -3.36 26.85 9.18
C ASN A 160 -3.00 27.47 7.82
N VAL A 161 -2.02 26.86 7.13
CA VAL A 161 -1.59 27.18 5.76
C VAL A 161 -1.56 25.93 4.88
N GLU A 162 -2.34 24.91 5.21
CA GLU A 162 -2.44 23.67 4.44
C GLU A 162 -2.82 23.90 2.97
N ASN A 163 -2.54 22.94 2.09
CA ASN A 163 -2.98 22.96 0.68
C ASN A 163 -2.60 24.27 -0.03
N ASN A 164 -1.35 24.71 0.13
CA ASN A 164 -0.79 25.86 -0.58
C ASN A 164 0.37 25.40 -1.49
N LYS A 165 1.24 26.33 -1.90
CA LYS A 165 2.41 26.06 -2.74
C LYS A 165 3.70 26.52 -2.05
N ILE A 166 3.73 26.49 -0.72
CA ILE A 166 4.81 27.05 0.09
C ILE A 166 6.07 26.21 -0.10
N ASP A 167 7.08 26.77 -0.75
CA ASP A 167 8.39 26.12 -0.96
C ASP A 167 9.46 26.62 0.03
N SER A 168 9.26 27.81 0.60
CA SER A 168 10.22 28.52 1.45
C SER A 168 9.54 29.36 2.53
N ILE A 169 10.25 29.55 3.63
CA ILE A 169 9.83 30.35 4.79
C ILE A 169 11.04 31.21 5.18
N SER A 170 10.83 32.48 5.53
CA SER A 170 11.88 33.33 6.08
C SER A 170 12.23 32.89 7.51
N GLU A 171 13.51 32.92 7.89
CA GLU A 171 13.96 32.60 9.26
C GLU A 171 13.29 33.48 10.33
N THR A 172 12.88 34.70 9.96
CA THR A 172 12.20 35.63 10.88
C THR A 172 10.68 35.57 10.82
N ALA A 173 10.09 34.66 10.02
CA ALA A 173 8.65 34.61 9.80
C ALA A 173 7.85 34.48 11.10
N PHE A 174 8.37 33.69 12.04
CA PHE A 174 7.72 33.35 13.32
C PHE A 174 8.35 34.02 14.55
N SER A 175 9.25 35.00 14.37
CA SER A 175 9.99 35.62 15.49
C SER A 175 9.09 36.21 16.58
N ASN A 176 7.93 36.77 16.20
CA ASN A 176 6.97 37.38 17.12
C ASN A 176 5.63 36.63 17.18
N THR A 177 5.68 35.29 17.08
CA THR A 177 4.55 34.36 17.23
C THR A 177 4.90 33.20 18.18
N SER A 178 5.64 33.49 19.25
CA SER A 178 6.25 32.47 20.13
C SER A 178 5.24 31.66 20.96
N ILE A 179 4.00 32.14 21.10
CA ILE A 179 2.93 31.44 21.82
C ILE A 179 2.13 30.48 20.95
N LEU A 180 2.45 30.37 19.64
CA LEU A 180 1.76 29.48 18.72
C LEU A 180 1.78 28.05 19.25
N THR A 181 0.59 27.46 19.39
CA THR A 181 0.40 26.12 19.95
C THR A 181 0.13 25.08 18.88
N SER A 182 -0.50 25.47 17.77
CA SER A 182 -0.87 24.56 16.69
C SER A 182 -0.52 25.12 15.31
N LEU A 183 0.17 24.32 14.52
CA LEU A 183 0.61 24.66 13.17
C LEU A 183 0.21 23.57 12.17
N ILE A 184 -0.56 23.93 11.14
CA ILE A 184 -0.94 23.02 10.05
C ILE A 184 -0.32 23.51 8.75
N MET A 185 0.54 22.70 8.14
CA MET A 185 1.23 22.99 6.88
C MET A 185 1.19 21.84 5.87
N GLU A 186 0.30 20.86 6.08
CA GLU A 186 0.12 19.72 5.18
C GLU A 186 -0.10 20.15 3.73
N ASN A 187 0.32 19.29 2.79
CA ASN A 187 0.18 19.51 1.36
C ASN A 187 0.85 20.81 0.86
N ASN A 188 2.06 21.06 1.36
CA ASN A 188 3.00 22.04 0.81
C ASN A 188 4.33 21.36 0.42
N PRO A 189 5.02 21.83 -0.64
CA PRO A 189 6.26 21.22 -1.10
C PRO A 189 7.46 21.43 -0.16
N LEU A 190 7.50 22.53 0.61
CA LEU A 190 8.47 22.83 1.70
C LEU A 190 9.95 22.51 1.38
N SER A 191 10.37 22.66 0.12
CA SER A 191 11.65 22.15 -0.38
C SER A 191 12.89 22.89 0.15
N LYS A 192 12.73 24.14 0.62
CA LYS A 192 13.80 24.97 1.19
C LYS A 192 13.60 25.21 2.69
N VAL A 193 12.77 24.40 3.34
CA VAL A 193 12.40 24.56 4.75
C VAL A 193 13.14 23.51 5.59
N GLY A 194 13.37 23.85 6.85
CA GLY A 194 14.11 23.03 7.81
C GLY A 194 13.96 23.57 9.23
N GLU A 195 14.58 22.89 10.20
CA GLU A 195 14.47 23.17 11.64
C GLU A 195 14.68 24.65 12.01
N ILE A 196 15.64 25.33 11.38
CA ILE A 196 15.97 26.74 11.68
C ILE A 196 14.76 27.67 11.61
N HIS A 197 13.84 27.41 10.68
CA HIS A 197 12.65 28.23 10.45
C HIS A 197 11.62 28.12 11.58
N PHE A 198 11.64 27.04 12.38
CA PHE A 198 10.67 26.81 13.45
C PHE A 198 11.24 27.01 14.86
N ARG A 199 12.52 27.39 14.98
CA ARG A 199 13.19 27.60 16.29
C ARG A 199 12.50 28.63 17.19
N ALA A 200 11.81 29.60 16.60
CA ALA A 200 11.06 30.62 17.34
C ALA A 200 9.79 30.08 18.02
N LEU A 201 9.25 28.94 17.55
CA LEU A 201 7.99 28.34 18.00
C LEU A 201 8.16 27.48 19.25
N ARG A 202 8.56 28.10 20.37
CA ARG A 202 8.93 27.38 21.61
C ARG A 202 7.75 26.73 22.34
N ASN A 203 6.53 27.22 22.14
CA ASN A 203 5.32 26.73 22.79
C ASN A 203 4.45 25.85 21.87
N LEU A 204 5.01 25.41 20.74
CA LEU A 204 4.30 24.57 19.79
C LEU A 204 3.98 23.22 20.42
N LYS A 205 2.71 22.83 20.41
CA LYS A 205 2.21 21.56 20.94
C LYS A 205 1.88 20.59 19.83
N THR A 206 1.21 21.06 18.79
CA THR A 206 0.72 20.25 17.69
C THR A 206 1.23 20.75 16.34
N ALA A 207 1.76 19.86 15.52
CA ALA A 207 2.21 20.18 14.17
C ALA A 207 1.72 19.13 13.14
N TYR A 208 1.28 19.59 11.98
CA TYR A 208 0.81 18.74 10.90
C TYR A 208 1.60 19.04 9.62
N PHE A 209 2.26 18.03 9.08
CA PHE A 209 3.10 18.09 7.88
C PHE A 209 2.72 16.99 6.88
N THR A 210 3.23 17.10 5.66
CA THR A 210 2.99 16.09 4.61
C THR A 210 3.75 14.79 4.84
N GLU A 211 4.94 14.86 5.46
CA GLU A 211 5.81 13.69 5.65
C GLU A 211 6.30 13.62 7.10
N PHE A 212 6.33 12.41 7.68
CA PHE A 212 6.73 12.22 9.07
C PHE A 212 8.16 12.68 9.37
N ALA A 213 9.04 12.71 8.36
CA ALA A 213 10.40 13.23 8.49
C ALA A 213 10.45 14.72 8.85
N MET A 214 9.45 15.50 8.44
CA MET A 214 9.36 16.93 8.73
C MET A 214 9.10 17.20 10.22
N CYS A 215 8.63 16.21 10.97
CA CYS A 215 8.48 16.33 12.42
C CYS A 215 9.81 16.56 13.14
N LEU A 216 10.95 16.23 12.53
CA LEU A 216 12.27 16.59 13.06
C LEU A 216 12.54 18.09 13.10
N TRP A 217 11.82 18.88 12.30
CA TRP A 217 12.00 20.33 12.30
C TRP A 217 11.35 21.01 13.51
N VAL A 218 10.52 20.28 14.24
CA VAL A 218 9.77 20.77 15.42
C VAL A 218 9.90 19.79 16.60
N PRO A 219 11.12 19.49 17.07
CA PRO A 219 11.32 18.52 18.15
C PRO A 219 10.63 18.93 19.47
N GLN A 220 10.28 20.21 19.62
CA GLN A 220 9.53 20.73 20.76
C GLN A 220 8.03 20.39 20.75
N ALA A 221 7.47 20.00 19.60
CA ALA A 221 6.05 19.68 19.49
C ALA A 221 5.74 18.35 20.20
N GLU A 222 4.81 18.37 21.15
CA GLU A 222 4.34 17.18 21.87
C GLU A 222 3.71 16.14 20.93
N LEU A 223 2.99 16.61 19.90
CA LEU A 223 2.32 15.78 18.92
C LEU A 223 2.61 16.28 17.50
N CYS A 224 3.18 15.43 16.67
CA CYS A 224 3.42 15.73 15.26
C CYS A 224 2.84 14.65 14.34
N HIS A 225 2.15 15.09 13.30
CA HIS A 225 1.52 14.22 12.31
C HIS A 225 2.11 14.42 10.90
N PRO A 226 2.19 13.34 10.09
CA PRO A 226 1.91 11.95 10.47
C PRO A 226 3.05 11.37 11.32
N PRO A 227 2.78 10.40 12.22
CA PRO A 227 3.82 9.75 13.04
C PRO A 227 4.70 8.76 12.24
N GLY A 228 4.29 8.42 11.01
CA GLY A 228 4.92 7.45 10.13
C GLY A 228 4.25 7.43 8.76
N ASP A 229 4.59 6.45 7.91
CA ASP A 229 3.98 6.20 6.60
C ASP A 229 3.21 4.86 6.54
N GLY A 230 2.85 4.32 7.71
CA GLY A 230 2.21 3.01 7.88
C GLY A 230 3.18 1.83 7.96
N ILE A 231 4.35 1.96 7.33
CA ILE A 231 5.43 0.96 7.37
C ILE A 231 6.49 1.39 8.38
N SER A 232 6.94 2.62 8.24
CA SER A 232 8.06 3.23 8.93
C SER A 232 7.56 4.31 9.88
N SER A 233 8.36 4.56 10.91
CA SER A 233 8.15 5.61 11.92
C SER A 233 9.44 6.41 12.10
N VAL A 234 9.40 7.52 12.83
CA VAL A 234 10.62 8.30 13.15
C VAL A 234 11.73 7.42 13.76
N HIS A 235 11.36 6.44 14.58
CA HIS A 235 12.32 5.60 15.29
C HIS A 235 12.72 4.33 14.53
N ASN A 236 11.81 3.74 13.75
CA ASN A 236 12.03 2.39 13.21
C ASN A 236 11.59 2.28 11.75
N LEU A 237 12.37 1.55 10.96
CA LEU A 237 12.07 1.23 9.56
C LEU A 237 10.77 0.42 9.45
N LEU A 238 10.58 -0.59 10.30
CA LEU A 238 9.30 -1.27 10.48
C LEU A 238 8.70 -0.82 11.82
N GLN A 239 7.60 -0.06 11.81
CA GLN A 239 7.02 0.52 13.03
C GLN A 239 6.46 -0.54 13.97
N SER A 240 5.90 -1.62 13.42
CA SER A 240 5.21 -2.65 14.18
C SER A 240 6.13 -3.82 14.54
N GLU A 241 6.16 -4.19 15.82
CA GLU A 241 6.86 -5.40 16.29
C GLU A 241 6.40 -6.65 15.54
N PHE A 242 5.11 -6.70 15.19
CA PHE A 242 4.54 -7.80 14.42
C PHE A 242 5.23 -7.93 13.05
N LEU A 243 5.38 -6.82 12.31
CA LEU A 243 6.04 -6.82 11.00
C LEU A 243 7.51 -7.25 11.12
N ARG A 244 8.20 -6.83 12.19
CA ARG A 244 9.60 -7.21 12.45
C ARG A 244 9.79 -8.70 12.69
N VAL A 245 8.88 -9.33 13.44
CA VAL A 245 8.96 -10.78 13.66
C VAL A 245 8.67 -11.53 12.36
N PHE A 246 7.62 -11.14 11.65
CA PHE A 246 7.19 -11.86 10.46
C PHE A 246 8.14 -11.68 9.27
N VAL A 247 8.80 -10.53 9.10
CA VAL A 247 9.77 -10.35 8.02
C VAL A 247 10.92 -11.37 8.11
N TRP A 248 11.43 -11.65 9.32
CA TRP A 248 12.46 -12.69 9.53
C TRP A 248 11.93 -14.09 9.26
N ILE A 249 10.72 -14.43 9.74
CA ILE A 249 10.11 -15.74 9.51
C ILE A 249 9.95 -16.01 8.01
N ILE A 250 9.36 -15.06 7.28
CA ILE A 250 9.11 -15.21 5.85
C ILE A 250 10.42 -15.24 5.07
N ALA A 251 11.41 -14.40 5.42
CA ALA A 251 12.73 -14.40 4.79
C ALA A 251 13.43 -15.77 4.94
N VAL A 252 13.47 -16.31 6.16
CA VAL A 252 14.08 -17.62 6.45
C VAL A 252 13.36 -18.73 5.69
N MET A 253 12.03 -18.76 5.74
CA MET A 253 11.24 -19.79 5.03
C MET A 253 11.44 -19.73 3.52
N ALA A 254 11.38 -18.53 2.91
CA ALA A 254 11.58 -18.33 1.49
C ALA A 254 12.99 -18.72 1.04
N CYS A 255 14.04 -18.26 1.73
CA CYS A 255 15.41 -18.62 1.36
C CYS A 255 15.71 -20.10 1.60
N PHE A 256 15.51 -20.59 2.83
CA PHE A 256 15.90 -21.94 3.19
C PHE A 256 15.04 -22.99 2.48
N GLY A 257 13.72 -22.78 2.42
CA GLY A 257 12.80 -23.69 1.74
C GLY A 257 13.13 -23.84 0.25
N ASN A 258 13.34 -22.72 -0.46
CA ASN A 258 13.67 -22.77 -1.89
C ASN A 258 15.11 -23.26 -2.14
N LEU A 259 16.07 -22.96 -1.26
CA LEU A 259 17.42 -23.52 -1.35
C LEU A 259 17.42 -25.05 -1.21
N LEU A 260 16.67 -25.59 -0.25
CA LEU A 260 16.51 -27.04 -0.08
C LEU A 260 15.90 -27.69 -1.32
N VAL A 261 14.95 -27.01 -1.96
CA VAL A 261 14.38 -27.47 -3.22
C VAL A 261 15.43 -27.52 -4.31
N LEU A 262 16.20 -26.44 -4.50
CA LEU A 262 17.22 -26.36 -5.54
C LEU A 262 18.23 -27.49 -5.38
N ILE A 263 18.76 -27.66 -4.16
CA ILE A 263 19.69 -28.74 -3.81
C ILE A 263 19.03 -30.10 -4.06
N GLY A 264 17.83 -30.32 -3.56
CA GLY A 264 17.10 -31.57 -3.72
C GLY A 264 16.87 -31.96 -5.19
N ARG A 265 16.51 -31.00 -6.05
CA ARG A 265 16.29 -31.20 -7.49
C ARG A 265 17.59 -31.31 -8.29
N MET A 266 18.73 -30.92 -7.72
CA MET A 266 20.05 -31.17 -8.29
C MET A 266 20.58 -32.56 -7.94
N LEU A 267 20.35 -33.03 -6.70
CA LEU A 267 20.80 -34.33 -6.23
C LEU A 267 19.94 -35.48 -6.77
N PHE A 268 18.62 -35.32 -6.80
CA PHE A 268 17.70 -36.37 -7.22
C PHE A 268 17.29 -36.21 -8.69
N ARG A 269 17.67 -37.18 -9.52
CA ARG A 269 17.24 -37.22 -10.93
C ARG A 269 15.75 -37.53 -11.04
N GLU A 270 15.01 -36.61 -11.63
CA GLU A 270 13.60 -36.82 -11.98
C GLU A 270 13.42 -37.32 -13.42
N PRO A 271 12.35 -38.09 -13.67
CA PRO A 271 12.08 -38.63 -15.01
C PRO A 271 11.77 -37.53 -16.04
N ASN A 272 11.12 -36.43 -15.63
CA ASN A 272 10.84 -35.30 -16.51
C ASN A 272 11.83 -34.14 -16.25
N ARG A 273 12.88 -34.08 -17.09
CA ARG A 273 13.94 -33.07 -16.97
C ARG A 273 13.47 -31.65 -17.22
N VAL A 274 12.52 -31.44 -18.13
CA VAL A 274 11.97 -30.10 -18.45
C VAL A 274 11.14 -29.57 -17.29
N HIS A 275 10.30 -30.42 -16.70
CA HIS A 275 9.52 -30.06 -15.52
C HIS A 275 10.41 -29.73 -14.31
N SER A 276 11.44 -30.54 -14.05
CA SER A 276 12.42 -30.26 -12.99
C SER A 276 13.17 -28.94 -13.25
N PHE A 277 13.46 -28.61 -14.51
CA PHE A 277 14.08 -27.33 -14.88
C PHE A 277 13.20 -26.11 -14.56
N TYR A 278 11.90 -26.15 -14.86
CA TYR A 278 11.00 -25.03 -14.51
C TYR A 278 10.85 -24.85 -13.00
N ILE A 279 10.76 -25.95 -12.22
CA ILE A 279 10.70 -25.85 -10.75
C ILE A 279 11.98 -25.22 -10.18
N LYS A 280 13.15 -25.53 -10.75
CA LYS A 280 14.41 -24.87 -10.33
C LYS A 280 14.37 -23.37 -10.59
N ASN A 281 13.82 -22.94 -11.72
CA ASN A 281 13.69 -21.51 -12.02
C ASN A 281 12.72 -20.82 -11.05
N LEU A 282 11.56 -21.45 -10.76
CA LEU A 282 10.59 -20.92 -9.79
C LEU A 282 11.22 -20.80 -8.40
N ALA A 283 11.89 -21.87 -7.93
CA ALA A 283 12.56 -21.85 -6.64
C ALA A 283 13.69 -20.81 -6.57
N PHE A 284 14.45 -20.61 -7.65
CA PHE A 284 15.48 -19.57 -7.68
C PHE A 284 14.88 -18.16 -7.63
N SER A 285 13.76 -17.94 -8.34
CA SER A 285 13.04 -16.68 -8.29
C SER A 285 12.49 -16.39 -6.89
N ASP A 286 11.83 -17.36 -6.25
CA ASP A 286 11.31 -17.23 -4.88
C ASP A 286 12.42 -17.08 -3.81
N PHE A 287 13.59 -17.70 -4.04
CA PHE A 287 14.77 -17.51 -3.19
C PHE A 287 15.22 -16.04 -3.18
N LEU A 288 15.17 -15.35 -4.33
CA LEU A 288 15.51 -13.93 -4.43
C LEU A 288 14.55 -13.04 -3.60
N MET A 289 13.27 -13.39 -3.50
CA MET A 289 12.33 -12.68 -2.62
C MET A 289 12.78 -12.78 -1.15
N GLY A 290 13.24 -13.96 -0.74
CA GLY A 290 13.80 -14.16 0.60
C GLY A 290 15.06 -13.32 0.84
N VAL A 291 15.96 -13.22 -0.15
CA VAL A 291 17.16 -12.36 -0.07
C VAL A 291 16.77 -10.89 0.10
N TYR A 292 15.79 -10.41 -0.67
CA TYR A 292 15.23 -9.07 -0.50
C TYR A 292 14.72 -8.84 0.93
N LEU A 293 13.93 -9.76 1.48
CA LEU A 293 13.40 -9.60 2.84
C LEU A 293 14.50 -9.63 3.91
N PHE A 294 15.57 -10.41 3.72
CA PHE A 294 16.74 -10.36 4.61
C PHE A 294 17.42 -8.99 4.57
N ILE A 295 17.52 -8.35 3.40
CA ILE A 295 18.07 -7.00 3.29
C ILE A 295 17.21 -6.04 4.13
N ILE A 296 15.88 -6.08 3.99
CA ILE A 296 14.97 -5.23 4.77
C ILE A 296 15.08 -5.51 6.28
N ALA A 297 15.06 -6.78 6.67
CA ALA A 297 15.13 -7.19 8.07
C ALA A 297 16.46 -6.80 8.74
N ALA A 298 17.58 -6.89 8.00
CA ALA A 298 18.89 -6.45 8.48
C ALA A 298 18.94 -4.94 8.67
N HIS A 299 18.42 -4.16 7.73
CA HIS A 299 18.39 -2.70 7.83
C HIS A 299 17.43 -2.21 8.93
N ASP A 300 16.32 -2.92 9.19
CA ASP A 300 15.46 -2.62 10.35
C ASP A 300 16.23 -2.74 11.68
N VAL A 301 17.09 -3.76 11.82
CA VAL A 301 17.93 -3.91 13.02
C VAL A 301 18.98 -2.80 13.09
N LEU A 302 19.62 -2.45 11.97
CA LEU A 302 20.65 -1.41 11.93
C LEU A 302 20.11 0.00 12.24
N PHE A 303 18.87 0.28 11.84
CA PHE A 303 18.28 1.61 11.97
C PHE A 303 17.39 1.76 13.21
N ARG A 304 17.37 0.76 14.10
CA ARG A 304 16.44 0.70 15.22
C ARG A 304 16.62 1.86 16.20
N GLY A 305 15.52 2.49 16.58
CA GLY A 305 15.48 3.64 17.50
C GLY A 305 15.81 4.99 16.84
N GLU A 306 16.54 5.01 15.72
CA GLU A 306 17.03 6.22 15.08
C GLU A 306 16.82 6.23 13.54
N TYR A 307 15.80 5.54 13.04
CA TYR A 307 15.57 5.37 11.61
C TYR A 307 15.60 6.66 10.82
N ILE A 308 15.04 7.73 11.39
CA ILE A 308 14.98 9.03 10.72
C ILE A 308 16.34 9.62 10.35
N ARG A 309 17.42 9.31 11.08
CA ARG A 309 18.79 9.72 10.71
C ARG A 309 19.29 9.03 9.44
N HIS A 310 18.73 7.87 9.15
CA HIS A 310 19.10 7.01 8.03
C HIS A 310 18.10 7.08 6.87
N GLU A 311 16.86 7.52 7.12
CA GLU A 311 15.74 7.50 6.17
C GLU A 311 16.11 8.04 4.78
N PHE A 312 16.60 9.27 4.71
CA PHE A 312 16.94 9.91 3.43
C PHE A 312 18.07 9.17 2.71
N ARG A 313 19.14 8.84 3.44
CA ARG A 313 20.30 8.12 2.89
C ARG A 313 19.94 6.72 2.43
N TRP A 314 19.10 6.02 3.18
CA TRP A 314 18.63 4.68 2.86
C TRP A 314 17.79 4.68 1.59
N ARG A 315 16.72 5.49 1.54
CA ARG A 315 15.79 5.53 0.40
C ARG A 315 16.46 5.96 -0.91
N HIS A 316 17.49 6.81 -0.84
CA HIS A 316 18.26 7.26 -2.01
C HIS A 316 19.56 6.47 -2.24
N SER A 317 19.79 5.38 -1.49
CA SER A 317 21.00 4.56 -1.66
C SER A 317 20.87 3.54 -2.79
N LEU A 318 22.03 3.14 -3.32
CA LEU A 318 22.13 1.99 -4.22
C LEU A 318 21.64 0.69 -3.56
N SER A 319 21.79 0.56 -2.24
CA SER A 319 21.33 -0.63 -1.50
C SER A 319 19.81 -0.78 -1.53
N CYS A 320 19.07 0.33 -1.35
CA CYS A 320 17.62 0.33 -1.47
C CYS A 320 17.17 0.05 -2.91
N ALA A 321 17.81 0.69 -3.90
CA ALA A 321 17.55 0.41 -5.31
C ALA A 321 17.80 -1.07 -5.66
N ALA A 322 18.92 -1.64 -5.21
CA ALA A 322 19.25 -3.05 -5.42
C ALA A 322 18.23 -3.99 -4.75
N ALA A 323 17.77 -3.68 -3.53
CA ALA A 323 16.72 -4.44 -2.86
C ALA A 323 15.42 -4.44 -3.68
N GLY A 324 15.00 -3.27 -4.17
CA GLY A 324 13.81 -3.13 -5.01
C GLY A 324 13.93 -3.85 -6.37
N ILE A 325 15.10 -3.83 -6.99
CA ILE A 325 15.39 -4.59 -8.22
C ILE A 325 15.26 -6.10 -7.95
N ILE A 326 15.86 -6.61 -6.86
CA ILE A 326 15.79 -8.02 -6.48
C ILE A 326 14.34 -8.44 -6.26
N ALA A 327 13.56 -7.63 -5.53
CA ALA A 327 12.13 -7.88 -5.29
C ALA A 327 11.34 -7.93 -6.60
N THR A 328 11.57 -6.99 -7.51
CA THR A 328 10.86 -6.91 -8.80
C THR A 328 11.24 -8.06 -9.73
N ILE A 329 12.52 -8.39 -9.85
CA ILE A 329 12.96 -9.56 -10.64
C ILE A 329 12.34 -10.84 -10.07
N SER A 330 12.34 -10.98 -8.75
CA SER A 330 11.74 -12.13 -8.09
C SER A 330 10.23 -12.26 -8.34
N SER A 331 9.47 -11.17 -8.20
CA SER A 331 8.02 -11.22 -8.45
C SER A 331 7.70 -11.54 -9.91
N GLU A 332 8.33 -10.83 -10.85
CA GLU A 332 8.02 -10.94 -12.28
C GLU A 332 8.51 -12.27 -12.86
N ALA A 333 9.73 -12.71 -12.52
CA ALA A 333 10.23 -14.01 -12.98
C ALA A 333 9.39 -15.17 -12.44
N SER A 334 8.82 -15.07 -11.23
CA SER A 334 7.90 -16.08 -10.68
C SER A 334 6.60 -16.17 -11.49
N VAL A 335 5.95 -15.03 -11.76
CA VAL A 335 4.70 -14.98 -12.56
C VAL A 335 4.94 -15.47 -13.99
N PHE A 336 6.04 -15.07 -14.63
CA PHE A 336 6.39 -15.55 -15.97
C PHE A 336 6.70 -17.05 -15.97
N THR A 337 7.40 -17.56 -14.95
CA THR A 337 7.69 -19.00 -14.82
C THR A 337 6.39 -19.81 -14.67
N LEU A 338 5.44 -19.35 -13.85
CA LEU A 338 4.13 -19.98 -13.70
C LEU A 338 3.31 -19.98 -15.00
N THR A 339 3.37 -18.89 -15.75
CA THR A 339 2.73 -18.77 -17.07
C THR A 339 3.35 -19.78 -18.04
N VAL A 340 4.67 -19.93 -18.05
CA VAL A 340 5.40 -20.90 -18.88
C VAL A 340 5.05 -22.33 -18.50
N ILE A 341 5.02 -22.65 -17.20
CA ILE A 341 4.62 -23.97 -16.68
C ILE A 341 3.18 -24.28 -17.13
N THR A 342 2.27 -23.33 -16.95
CA THR A 342 0.85 -23.50 -17.30
C THR A 342 0.68 -23.72 -18.79
N THR A 343 1.40 -22.97 -19.62
CA THR A 343 1.40 -23.15 -21.09
C THR A 343 1.92 -24.53 -21.49
N ASP A 344 3.04 -24.98 -20.90
CA ASP A 344 3.61 -26.31 -21.17
C ASP A 344 2.62 -27.44 -20.85
N ARG A 345 1.90 -27.30 -19.73
CA ARG A 345 0.88 -28.27 -19.29
C ARG A 345 -0.37 -28.21 -20.15
N PHE A 346 -0.85 -27.02 -20.48
CA PHE A 346 -2.00 -26.81 -21.35
C PHE A 346 -1.80 -27.50 -22.70
N ILE A 347 -0.65 -27.27 -23.35
CA ILE A 347 -0.33 -27.90 -24.63
C ILE A 347 -0.28 -29.43 -24.51
N SER A 348 0.37 -29.95 -23.45
CA SER A 348 0.54 -31.39 -23.25
C SER A 348 -0.77 -32.13 -23.00
N ILE A 349 -1.74 -31.49 -22.34
CA ILE A 349 -3.03 -32.10 -21.97
C ILE A 349 -4.07 -31.91 -23.08
N MET A 350 -4.15 -30.71 -23.69
CA MET A 350 -5.14 -30.43 -24.75
C MET A 350 -4.78 -31.09 -26.08
N TYR A 351 -3.49 -31.30 -26.35
CA TYR A 351 -3.02 -31.85 -27.62
C TYR A 351 -2.14 -33.10 -27.42
N PRO A 352 -2.69 -34.20 -26.87
CA PRO A 352 -1.92 -35.39 -26.48
C PRO A 352 -1.27 -36.13 -27.66
N LEU A 353 -1.81 -35.96 -28.87
CA LEU A 353 -1.30 -36.55 -30.11
C LEU A 353 -0.30 -35.62 -30.85
N SER A 354 -0.05 -34.42 -30.33
CA SER A 354 0.98 -33.53 -30.87
C SER A 354 2.35 -34.15 -30.65
N THR A 355 3.03 -34.53 -31.73
CA THR A 355 4.33 -35.21 -31.71
C THR A 355 5.49 -34.33 -31.20
N LYS A 356 5.26 -33.02 -31.02
CA LYS A 356 6.26 -32.07 -30.52
C LYS A 356 6.19 -31.91 -29.00
N LYS A 357 6.83 -32.83 -28.27
CA LYS A 357 7.17 -32.59 -26.85
C LYS A 357 8.20 -31.46 -26.75
N ARG A 358 8.08 -30.57 -25.74
CA ARG A 358 9.09 -29.53 -25.51
C ARG A 358 10.44 -30.16 -25.17
N THR A 359 11.46 -29.77 -25.91
CA THR A 359 12.85 -30.17 -25.63
C THR A 359 13.44 -29.25 -24.56
N ILE A 360 14.46 -29.74 -23.86
CA ILE A 360 15.16 -28.94 -22.84
C ILE A 360 15.78 -27.67 -23.42
N THR A 361 16.27 -27.71 -24.66
CA THR A 361 16.82 -26.54 -25.36
C THR A 361 15.78 -25.44 -25.53
N LYS A 362 14.57 -25.80 -25.97
CA LYS A 362 13.46 -24.83 -26.12
C LYS A 362 13.01 -24.27 -24.77
N ALA A 363 12.99 -25.12 -23.74
CA ALA A 363 12.68 -24.67 -22.37
C ALA A 363 13.73 -23.67 -21.86
N TRP A 364 15.02 -23.93 -22.12
CA TRP A 364 16.10 -23.01 -21.75
C TRP A 364 15.98 -21.67 -22.47
N THR A 365 15.78 -21.67 -23.80
CA THR A 365 15.57 -20.43 -24.57
C THR A 365 14.39 -19.64 -24.03
N LEU A 366 13.25 -20.29 -23.75
CA LEU A 366 12.07 -19.63 -23.22
C LEU A 366 12.33 -19.03 -21.83
N MET A 367 13.01 -19.76 -20.95
CA MET A 367 13.36 -19.23 -19.62
C MET A 367 14.33 -18.05 -19.72
N CYS A 368 15.34 -18.11 -20.59
CA CYS A 368 16.24 -16.97 -20.82
C CYS A 368 15.46 -15.73 -21.27
N LEU A 369 14.49 -15.86 -22.18
CA LEU A 369 13.65 -14.74 -22.62
C LEU A 369 12.82 -14.17 -21.46
N THR A 370 12.19 -15.02 -20.64
CA THR A 370 11.39 -14.54 -19.49
C THR A 370 12.24 -13.87 -18.43
N TRP A 371 13.45 -14.38 -18.16
CA TRP A 371 14.38 -13.74 -17.24
C TRP A 371 14.86 -12.39 -17.78
N SER A 372 15.26 -12.32 -19.06
CA SER A 372 15.63 -11.05 -19.70
C SER A 372 14.50 -10.02 -19.60
N ALA A 373 13.25 -10.42 -19.81
CA ALA A 373 12.09 -9.53 -19.63
C ALA A 373 11.99 -9.02 -18.18
N ALA A 374 12.11 -9.90 -17.18
CA ALA A 374 12.07 -9.51 -15.76
C ALA A 374 13.21 -8.54 -15.39
N PHE A 375 14.44 -8.79 -15.87
CA PHE A 375 15.57 -7.88 -15.68
C PHE A 375 15.35 -6.53 -16.35
N MET A 376 14.83 -6.51 -17.59
CA MET A 376 14.52 -5.27 -18.30
C MET A 376 13.46 -4.45 -17.56
N ILE A 377 12.41 -5.10 -17.05
CA ILE A 377 11.37 -4.46 -16.23
C ILE A 377 11.97 -3.82 -14.97
N ALA A 378 12.85 -4.54 -14.27
CA ALA A 378 13.43 -4.03 -13.03
C ALA A 378 14.48 -2.92 -13.26
N ILE A 379 15.25 -2.96 -14.36
CA ILE A 379 16.34 -2.00 -14.60
C ILE A 379 15.84 -0.74 -15.32
N TYR A 380 14.78 -0.82 -16.12
CA TYR A 380 14.27 0.32 -16.91
C TYR A 380 14.03 1.61 -16.10
N PRO A 381 13.47 1.58 -14.87
CA PRO A 381 13.33 2.79 -14.05
C PRO A 381 14.66 3.50 -13.75
N LEU A 382 15.77 2.78 -13.74
CA LEU A 382 17.10 3.34 -13.46
C LEU A 382 17.76 4.01 -14.67
N THR A 383 17.25 3.78 -15.88
CA THR A 383 17.76 4.43 -17.11
C THR A 383 17.11 5.79 -17.36
N GLN A 384 16.03 6.10 -16.62
CA GLN A 384 15.35 7.39 -16.63
C GLN A 384 16.11 8.39 -15.76
N PRO A 385 15.88 9.72 -15.93
CA PRO A 385 16.64 10.77 -15.23
C PRO A 385 16.75 10.52 -13.72
N ASP A 386 17.86 10.90 -13.09
CA ASP A 386 18.24 10.53 -11.70
C ASP A 386 17.14 10.73 -10.65
N SER A 387 16.32 11.77 -10.82
CA SER A 387 15.18 12.05 -9.95
C SER A 387 14.07 10.99 -10.04
N PHE A 388 13.90 10.29 -11.16
CA PHE A 388 12.93 9.21 -11.33
C PHE A 388 13.42 7.91 -10.71
N ALA A 389 14.68 7.54 -10.97
CA ALA A 389 15.30 6.30 -10.52
C ALA A 389 15.32 6.17 -8.99
N SER A 390 15.75 7.23 -8.30
CA SER A 390 15.80 7.29 -6.84
C SER A 390 14.42 7.28 -6.19
N ILE A 391 13.45 7.98 -6.80
CA ILE A 391 12.07 8.07 -6.27
C ILE A 391 11.29 6.77 -6.50
N PHE A 392 11.55 6.03 -7.58
CA PHE A 392 10.75 4.84 -7.95
C PHE A 392 10.87 3.73 -6.90
N TYR A 393 12.09 3.25 -6.64
CA TYR A 393 12.33 2.23 -5.61
C TYR A 393 12.30 2.85 -4.21
N GLY A 394 12.89 4.03 -4.02
CA GLY A 394 12.92 4.75 -2.74
C GLY A 394 11.62 5.46 -2.35
N SER A 395 10.48 5.10 -2.95
CA SER A 395 9.18 5.74 -2.64
C SER A 395 8.69 5.45 -1.22
N ASN A 396 9.21 4.39 -0.59
CA ASN A 396 8.89 3.96 0.78
C ASN A 396 10.11 3.31 1.45
N GLY A 397 10.02 3.08 2.77
CA GLY A 397 11.13 2.49 3.53
C GLY A 397 11.55 1.08 3.11
N VAL A 398 10.65 0.26 2.55
CA VAL A 398 10.93 -1.14 2.15
C VAL A 398 11.36 -1.28 0.69
N CYS A 399 11.57 -0.18 -0.01
CA CYS A 399 12.13 -0.15 -1.36
C CYS A 399 11.27 -0.86 -2.44
N LEU A 400 9.96 -0.99 -2.21
CA LEU A 400 9.05 -1.75 -3.08
C LEU A 400 8.22 -0.81 -3.98
N PRO A 401 8.32 -0.89 -5.32
CA PRO A 401 7.69 0.07 -6.24
C PRO A 401 6.22 -0.24 -6.56
N LEU A 402 5.40 -0.50 -5.54
CA LEU A 402 3.97 -0.82 -5.70
C LEU A 402 3.07 0.43 -5.66
N HIS A 403 3.51 1.51 -5.00
CA HIS A 403 2.81 2.79 -4.88
C HIS A 403 1.33 2.65 -4.44
N LEU A 404 1.05 1.98 -3.32
CA LEU A 404 -0.33 1.87 -2.79
C LEU A 404 -0.74 3.09 -1.96
N HIS A 405 0.15 3.62 -1.11
CA HIS A 405 -0.16 4.74 -0.22
C HIS A 405 -0.19 6.10 -0.97
N LYS A 406 0.73 6.31 -1.93
CA LYS A 406 0.76 7.50 -2.82
C LYS A 406 0.51 7.07 -4.27
N PRO A 407 -0.76 6.89 -4.69
CA PRO A 407 -1.09 6.24 -5.97
C PRO A 407 -0.68 7.02 -7.22
N TYR A 408 -0.47 8.34 -7.12
CA TYR A 408 -0.12 9.21 -8.25
C TYR A 408 1.30 9.80 -8.17
N ILE A 409 2.21 9.16 -7.43
CA ILE A 409 3.62 9.56 -7.42
C ILE A 409 4.28 9.33 -8.80
N LYS A 410 5.35 10.07 -9.13
CA LYS A 410 6.08 9.87 -10.39
C LYS A 410 6.44 8.39 -10.60
N GLY A 411 6.10 7.84 -11.77
CA GLY A 411 6.29 6.41 -12.08
C GLY A 411 5.14 5.50 -11.69
N TRP A 412 4.01 6.05 -11.21
CA TRP A 412 2.82 5.25 -10.88
C TRP A 412 2.24 4.49 -12.07
N GLU A 413 2.25 5.06 -13.27
CA GLU A 413 1.74 4.43 -14.50
C GLU A 413 2.52 3.14 -14.81
N TYR A 414 3.85 3.24 -14.70
CA TYR A 414 4.76 2.12 -14.92
C TYR A 414 4.56 1.01 -13.88
N SER A 415 4.48 1.38 -12.61
CA SER A 415 4.16 0.45 -11.51
C SER A 415 2.81 -0.25 -11.72
N ALA A 416 1.77 0.50 -12.12
CA ALA A 416 0.44 -0.06 -12.40
C ALA A 416 0.47 -1.01 -13.61
N LEU A 417 1.19 -0.66 -14.67
CA LEU A 417 1.35 -1.52 -15.85
C LEU A 417 1.93 -2.89 -15.47
N ILE A 418 2.97 -2.92 -14.63
CA ILE A 418 3.65 -4.16 -14.24
C ILE A 418 2.79 -4.95 -13.24
N PHE A 419 2.59 -4.39 -12.06
CA PHE A 419 2.03 -5.13 -10.92
C PHE A 419 0.51 -5.32 -11.01
N CYS A 420 -0.18 -4.51 -11.81
CA CYS A 420 -1.62 -4.65 -12.02
C CYS A 420 -1.92 -5.25 -13.39
N THR A 421 -1.52 -4.60 -14.50
CA THR A 421 -1.97 -5.00 -15.84
C THR A 421 -1.34 -6.31 -16.32
N ILE A 422 0.00 -6.38 -16.36
CA ILE A 422 0.73 -7.57 -16.85
C ILE A 422 0.40 -8.79 -15.98
N ASN A 423 0.48 -8.63 -14.65
CA ASN A 423 0.17 -9.72 -13.72
C ASN A 423 -1.30 -10.18 -13.83
N SER A 424 -2.26 -9.26 -13.94
CA SER A 424 -3.67 -9.66 -14.11
C SER A 424 -3.92 -10.42 -15.41
N LEU A 425 -3.28 -10.02 -16.51
CA LEU A 425 -3.37 -10.75 -17.79
C LEU A 425 -2.77 -12.15 -17.69
N ALA A 426 -1.61 -12.29 -17.03
CA ALA A 426 -0.99 -13.58 -16.77
C ALA A 426 -1.92 -14.49 -15.94
N PHE A 427 -2.49 -13.98 -14.85
CA PHE A 427 -3.42 -14.73 -14.01
C PHE A 427 -4.73 -15.09 -14.73
N ALA A 428 -5.26 -14.20 -15.57
CA ALA A 428 -6.43 -14.49 -16.38
C ALA A 428 -6.18 -15.64 -17.37
N PHE A 429 -5.03 -15.62 -18.07
CA PHE A 429 -4.63 -16.72 -18.94
C PHE A 429 -4.44 -18.02 -18.16
N ILE A 430 -3.75 -17.96 -17.01
CA ILE A 430 -3.53 -19.11 -16.16
C ILE A 430 -4.87 -19.72 -15.72
N ALA A 431 -5.80 -18.90 -15.22
CA ALA A 431 -7.13 -19.35 -14.79
C ALA A 431 -7.89 -20.00 -15.95
N TYR A 432 -7.93 -19.36 -17.12
CA TYR A 432 -8.52 -19.92 -18.33
C TYR A 432 -7.93 -21.30 -18.67
N ALA A 433 -6.60 -21.40 -18.72
CA ALA A 433 -5.92 -22.65 -19.07
C ALA A 433 -6.25 -23.79 -18.09
N TYR A 434 -6.32 -23.54 -16.78
CA TYR A 434 -6.69 -24.57 -15.81
C TYR A 434 -8.15 -24.99 -15.90
N VAL A 435 -9.07 -24.05 -16.13
CA VAL A 435 -10.49 -24.37 -16.36
C VAL A 435 -10.62 -25.27 -17.58
N SER A 436 -10.01 -24.90 -18.71
CA SER A 436 -10.01 -25.72 -19.93
C SER A 436 -9.37 -27.11 -19.72
N MET A 437 -8.24 -27.17 -19.02
CA MET A 437 -7.59 -28.45 -18.68
C MET A 437 -8.51 -29.35 -17.86
N PHE A 438 -9.20 -28.81 -16.87
CA PHE A 438 -10.10 -29.56 -16.00
C PHE A 438 -11.37 -30.05 -16.72
N LEU A 439 -11.95 -29.21 -17.58
CA LEU A 439 -13.12 -29.56 -18.40
C LEU A 439 -12.79 -30.71 -19.36
N SER A 440 -11.68 -30.61 -20.10
CA SER A 440 -11.24 -31.68 -21.02
C SER A 440 -10.91 -32.99 -20.29
N ILE A 441 -10.29 -32.89 -19.11
CA ILE A 441 -10.05 -34.06 -18.25
C ILE A 441 -11.37 -34.73 -17.87
N THR A 442 -12.42 -33.97 -17.58
CA THR A 442 -13.73 -34.49 -17.16
C THR A 442 -14.52 -35.06 -18.33
N ASP A 443 -14.39 -34.46 -19.52
CA ASP A 443 -15.08 -34.87 -20.74
C ASP A 443 -14.44 -36.07 -21.45
N SER A 444 -13.17 -36.38 -21.14
CA SER A 444 -12.45 -37.57 -21.65
C SER A 444 -13.08 -38.87 -21.12
N ARG A 445 -14.21 -39.29 -21.72
CA ARG A 445 -15.04 -40.47 -21.42
C ARG A 445 -14.58 -41.78 -22.09
N LEU A 446 -13.47 -41.78 -22.84
CA LEU A 446 -12.93 -43.00 -23.45
C LEU A 446 -12.09 -43.80 -22.42
N ASN A 447 -12.62 -44.95 -22.03
CA ASN A 447 -12.12 -45.89 -21.00
C ASN A 447 -10.80 -46.62 -21.33
N LEU A 448 -9.88 -46.00 -22.08
CA LEU A 448 -8.50 -46.51 -22.27
C LEU A 448 -7.54 -45.65 -21.44
N ARG A 449 -7.59 -45.80 -20.11
CA ARG A 449 -6.71 -45.07 -19.20
C ARG A 449 -5.30 -45.64 -19.23
N SER A 450 -4.38 -44.96 -19.91
CA SER A 450 -2.95 -45.25 -19.75
C SER A 450 -2.47 -44.78 -18.37
N THR A 451 -1.49 -45.47 -17.79
CA THR A 451 -0.81 -45.06 -16.54
C THR A 451 -0.21 -43.64 -16.63
N GLN A 452 0.13 -43.21 -17.85
CA GLN A 452 0.62 -41.86 -18.14
C GLN A 452 -0.46 -40.79 -17.87
N GLN A 453 -1.71 -41.00 -18.33
CA GLN A 453 -2.82 -40.05 -18.12
C GLN A 453 -3.22 -39.91 -16.65
N LEU A 454 -3.09 -40.97 -15.85
CA LEU A 454 -3.33 -40.93 -14.41
C LEU A 454 -2.26 -40.10 -13.68
N GLN A 455 -0.99 -40.21 -14.08
CA GLN A 455 0.09 -39.36 -13.56
C GLN A 455 -0.11 -37.89 -13.96
N ASP A 456 -0.47 -37.62 -15.22
CA ASP A 456 -0.70 -36.25 -15.70
C ASP A 456 -1.89 -35.57 -14.97
N ARG A 457 -2.97 -36.31 -14.66
CA ARG A 457 -4.07 -35.81 -13.81
C ARG A 457 -3.64 -35.48 -12.39
N ALA A 458 -2.83 -36.33 -11.75
CA ALA A 458 -2.35 -36.09 -10.39
C ALA A 458 -1.40 -34.88 -10.33
N ILE A 459 -0.56 -34.72 -11.36
CA ILE A 459 0.32 -33.56 -11.52
C ILE A 459 -0.50 -32.28 -11.78
N ALA A 460 -1.51 -32.33 -12.65
CA ALA A 460 -2.38 -31.19 -12.95
C ALA A 460 -3.16 -30.69 -11.72
N LYS A 461 -3.72 -31.59 -10.91
CA LYS A 461 -4.40 -31.22 -9.66
C LYS A 461 -3.47 -30.53 -8.66
N ARG A 462 -2.21 -30.98 -8.57
CA ARG A 462 -1.22 -30.35 -7.69
C ARG A 462 -0.85 -28.94 -8.17
N PHE A 463 -0.74 -28.75 -9.48
CA PHE A 463 -0.46 -27.45 -10.06
C PHE A 463 -1.62 -26.46 -9.96
N ALA A 464 -2.85 -26.94 -10.04
CA ALA A 464 -4.03 -26.10 -9.78
C ALA A 464 -4.01 -25.54 -8.35
N PHE A 465 -3.52 -26.30 -7.37
CA PHE A 465 -3.35 -25.80 -6.00
C PHE A 465 -2.29 -24.70 -5.89
N ILE A 466 -1.15 -24.88 -6.55
CA ILE A 466 -0.04 -23.89 -6.59
C ILE A 466 -0.52 -22.58 -7.23
N VAL A 467 -1.16 -22.68 -8.39
CA VAL A 467 -1.74 -21.53 -9.08
C VAL A 467 -2.83 -20.86 -8.25
N GLY A 468 -3.63 -21.64 -7.51
CA GLY A 468 -4.61 -21.12 -6.58
C GLY A 468 -3.97 -20.29 -5.46
N THR A 469 -2.83 -20.71 -4.91
CA THR A 469 -2.14 -19.96 -3.85
C THR A 469 -1.49 -18.69 -4.37
N ASP A 470 -0.88 -18.72 -5.56
CA ASP A 470 -0.35 -17.53 -6.23
C ASP A 470 -1.45 -16.50 -6.51
N PHE A 471 -2.58 -16.96 -7.08
CA PHE A 471 -3.73 -16.12 -7.40
C PHE A 471 -4.32 -15.46 -6.15
N MET A 472 -4.46 -16.21 -5.05
CA MET A 472 -4.98 -15.69 -3.79
C MET A 472 -4.05 -14.66 -3.12
N CYS A 473 -2.75 -14.67 -3.43
CA CYS A 473 -1.82 -13.66 -2.93
C CYS A 473 -1.81 -12.40 -3.80
N TRP A 474 -1.93 -12.53 -5.13
CA TRP A 474 -1.83 -11.40 -6.06
C TRP A 474 -3.17 -10.68 -6.34
N MET A 475 -4.30 -11.39 -6.36
CA MET A 475 -5.60 -10.76 -6.62
C MET A 475 -5.97 -9.68 -5.60
N PRO A 476 -5.77 -9.87 -4.27
CA PRO A 476 -6.00 -8.80 -3.30
C PRO A 476 -5.11 -7.58 -3.53
N ILE A 477 -3.85 -7.78 -3.95
CA ILE A 477 -2.90 -6.69 -4.19
C ILE A 477 -3.34 -5.85 -5.39
N ALA A 478 -3.72 -6.49 -6.50
CA ALA A 478 -4.28 -5.81 -7.66
C ALA A 478 -5.59 -5.07 -7.31
N GLY A 479 -6.47 -5.69 -6.53
CA GLY A 479 -7.71 -5.07 -6.06
C GLY A 479 -7.45 -3.82 -5.21
N VAL A 480 -6.54 -3.89 -4.24
CA VAL A 480 -6.14 -2.73 -3.42
C VAL A 480 -5.52 -1.63 -4.28
N LYS A 481 -4.70 -1.99 -5.27
CA LYS A 481 -4.12 -1.00 -6.22
C LYS A 481 -5.20 -0.28 -7.04
N ILE A 482 -6.21 -0.99 -7.53
CA ILE A 482 -7.33 -0.41 -8.27
C ILE A 482 -8.12 0.54 -7.37
N VAL A 483 -8.43 0.13 -6.14
CA VAL A 483 -9.12 0.98 -5.15
C VAL A 483 -8.30 2.26 -4.86
N ALA A 484 -6.97 2.14 -4.75
CA ALA A 484 -6.07 3.29 -4.60
C ALA A 484 -6.20 4.27 -5.77
N LEU A 485 -6.21 3.74 -7.00
CA LEU A 485 -6.30 4.51 -8.24
C LEU A 485 -7.69 5.13 -8.48
N LEU A 486 -8.73 4.65 -7.79
CA LEU A 486 -10.06 5.26 -7.78
C LEU A 486 -10.16 6.41 -6.76
N GLY A 487 -9.09 6.70 -6.01
CA GLY A 487 -9.03 7.80 -5.05
C GLY A 487 -9.63 7.48 -3.67
N PHE A 488 -9.93 6.21 -3.39
CA PHE A 488 -10.37 5.81 -2.05
C PHE A 488 -9.17 5.71 -1.10
N PRO A 489 -9.27 6.26 0.13
CA PRO A 489 -8.18 6.20 1.09
C PRO A 489 -7.93 4.76 1.53
N ILE A 490 -6.67 4.32 1.46
CA ILE A 490 -6.24 3.01 1.93
C ILE A 490 -5.66 3.14 3.32
N ASN A 491 -6.10 2.26 4.23
CA ASN A 491 -5.53 2.20 5.56
C ASN A 491 -4.02 1.91 5.48
N GLU A 492 -3.23 2.77 6.10
CA GLU A 492 -1.77 2.67 6.21
C GLU A 492 -1.29 1.31 6.71
N THR A 493 -2.02 0.71 7.65
CA THR A 493 -1.68 -0.63 8.14
C THR A 493 -1.81 -1.66 7.02
N LEU A 494 -2.91 -1.63 6.25
CA LEU A 494 -3.16 -2.59 5.16
C LEU A 494 -2.05 -2.55 4.13
N TYR A 495 -1.54 -1.36 3.80
CA TYR A 495 -0.38 -1.21 2.92
C TYR A 495 0.85 -1.97 3.46
N ALA A 496 1.16 -1.81 4.75
CA ALA A 496 2.30 -2.49 5.38
C ALA A 496 2.15 -4.02 5.39
N TRP A 497 0.95 -4.53 5.67
CA TRP A 497 0.63 -5.97 5.57
C TRP A 497 0.84 -6.48 4.14
N VAL A 498 0.38 -5.73 3.13
CA VAL A 498 0.52 -6.12 1.73
C VAL A 498 2.00 -6.24 1.34
N ALA A 499 2.81 -5.22 1.66
CA ALA A 499 4.20 -5.16 1.22
C ALA A 499 5.11 -6.18 1.93
N VAL A 500 4.94 -6.38 3.24
CA VAL A 500 5.85 -7.21 4.05
C VAL A 500 5.37 -8.67 4.17
N ILE A 501 4.06 -8.92 4.07
CA ILE A 501 3.48 -10.24 4.35
C ILE A 501 2.79 -10.84 3.10
N LEU A 502 1.74 -10.21 2.57
CA LEU A 502 0.95 -10.86 1.51
C LEU A 502 1.73 -11.07 0.21
N LEU A 503 2.56 -10.12 -0.21
CA LEU A 503 3.36 -10.28 -1.42
C LEU A 503 4.42 -11.40 -1.27
N PRO A 504 5.21 -11.45 -0.18
CA PRO A 504 6.29 -12.44 -0.06
C PRO A 504 5.87 -13.82 0.48
N VAL A 505 4.70 -13.94 1.14
CA VAL A 505 4.27 -15.22 1.78
C VAL A 505 4.17 -16.36 0.77
N ASN A 506 3.77 -16.03 -0.46
CA ASN A 506 3.64 -17.00 -1.53
C ASN A 506 4.97 -17.71 -1.84
N SER A 507 6.06 -16.95 -1.94
CA SER A 507 7.41 -17.48 -2.15
C SER A 507 7.89 -18.37 -1.00
N ALA A 508 7.42 -18.11 0.23
CA ALA A 508 7.72 -18.95 1.39
C ALA A 508 6.91 -20.27 1.43
N LEU A 509 5.68 -20.27 0.90
CA LEU A 509 4.81 -21.44 0.86
C LEU A 509 5.15 -22.40 -0.28
N ASN A 510 5.61 -21.86 -1.42
CA ASN A 510 5.87 -22.64 -2.63
C ASN A 510 6.67 -23.95 -2.36
N PRO A 511 7.82 -23.95 -1.65
CA PRO A 511 8.58 -25.18 -1.33
C PRO A 511 7.74 -26.33 -0.75
N VAL A 512 6.81 -26.00 0.15
CA VAL A 512 5.91 -26.97 0.79
C VAL A 512 4.94 -27.55 -0.22
N LEU A 513 4.40 -26.72 -1.10
CA LEU A 513 3.38 -27.11 -2.07
C LEU A 513 3.95 -27.99 -3.19
N TYR A 514 5.13 -27.65 -3.72
CA TYR A 514 5.66 -28.27 -4.94
C TYR A 514 6.75 -29.34 -4.72
N THR A 515 7.44 -29.41 -3.57
CA THR A 515 8.53 -30.40 -3.37
C THR A 515 8.56 -31.09 -2.00
N LEU A 516 8.43 -30.37 -0.87
CA LEU A 516 8.67 -30.98 0.46
C LEU A 516 7.55 -31.98 0.86
N THR A 517 6.35 -31.82 0.32
CA THR A 517 5.22 -32.71 0.59
C THR A 517 5.19 -33.97 -0.28
N THR A 518 6.00 -34.07 -1.34
CA THR A 518 5.95 -35.23 -2.24
C THR A 518 6.51 -36.49 -1.59
N ARG A 519 5.75 -37.60 -1.66
CA ARG A 519 6.15 -38.91 -1.13
C ARG A 519 7.51 -39.37 -1.65
N LEU A 520 7.83 -39.09 -2.92
CA LEU A 520 9.12 -39.44 -3.53
C LEU A 520 10.28 -38.68 -2.87
N PHE A 521 10.11 -37.38 -2.65
CA PHE A 521 11.11 -36.52 -2.01
C PHE A 521 11.31 -36.92 -0.55
N LYS A 522 10.22 -37.13 0.21
CA LYS A 522 10.27 -37.62 1.60
C LYS A 522 11.01 -38.96 1.73
N LEU A 523 10.75 -39.90 0.82
CA LEU A 523 11.42 -41.21 0.81
C LEU A 523 12.90 -41.10 0.44
N GLN A 524 13.27 -40.22 -0.50
CA GLN A 524 14.66 -40.00 -0.91
C GLN A 524 15.46 -39.24 0.16
N LEU A 525 14.85 -38.24 0.80
CA LEU A 525 15.44 -37.51 1.92
C LEU A 525 15.67 -38.45 3.11
N ALA A 526 14.66 -39.28 3.45
CA ALA A 526 14.80 -40.30 4.50
C ALA A 526 15.89 -41.33 4.17
N ARG A 527 16.06 -41.73 2.90
CA ARG A 527 17.18 -42.62 2.50
C ARG A 527 18.55 -41.98 2.67
N TYR A 528 18.67 -40.68 2.39
CA TYR A 528 19.95 -39.96 2.50
C TYR A 528 20.31 -39.68 3.97
N PHE A 529 19.36 -39.22 4.78
CA PHE A 529 19.61 -38.93 6.20
C PHE A 529 19.61 -40.16 7.11
N TRP A 530 18.81 -41.19 6.82
CA TRP A 530 18.66 -42.37 7.69
C TRP A 530 19.29 -43.66 7.13
N GLY A 531 20.04 -43.60 6.03
CA GLY A 531 20.86 -44.72 5.56
C GLY A 531 20.11 -46.04 5.25
N LEU A 532 18.81 -45.98 4.91
CA LEU A 532 18.01 -47.17 4.62
C LEU A 532 18.48 -47.86 3.32
N LYS A 533 19.17 -49.00 3.44
CA LYS A 533 19.64 -49.83 2.32
C LYS A 533 18.47 -50.39 1.47
N PRO A 534 18.63 -50.53 0.14
CA PRO A 534 17.57 -51.04 -0.73
C PRO A 534 17.38 -52.56 -0.56
N PHE A 535 16.12 -52.99 -0.40
CA PHE A 535 15.74 -54.40 -0.52
C PHE A 535 15.91 -54.84 -1.99
N ARG A 536 16.95 -55.63 -2.28
CA ARG A 536 17.21 -56.19 -3.62
C ARG A 536 16.22 -57.34 -3.89
N PHE A 537 15.24 -57.13 -4.76
CA PHE A 537 14.56 -58.25 -5.42
C PHE A 537 15.44 -58.74 -6.58
N ARG A 538 16.01 -59.94 -6.43
CA ARG A 538 16.84 -60.60 -7.44
C ARG A 538 15.91 -61.25 -8.47
N ALA A 539 15.66 -60.56 -9.60
CA ALA A 539 14.93 -61.17 -10.72
C ALA A 539 15.84 -62.20 -11.41
N ARG A 540 15.47 -63.48 -11.28
CA ARG A 540 16.13 -64.61 -11.95
C ARG A 540 15.71 -64.59 -13.43
N ARG A 541 16.69 -64.54 -14.34
CA ARG A 541 16.51 -64.75 -15.79
C ARG A 541 15.82 -66.10 -16.03
N SER A 542 14.66 -66.11 -16.66
CA SER A 542 14.16 -67.26 -17.42
C SER A 542 13.34 -66.79 -18.62
N SER A 543 13.34 -67.65 -19.62
CA SER A 543 13.12 -67.43 -21.05
C SER A 543 11.73 -66.92 -21.46
N LYS A 544 11.69 -66.33 -22.67
CA LYS A 544 10.51 -66.00 -23.47
C LYS A 544 9.52 -67.18 -23.53
N LYS A 545 8.29 -66.99 -23.04
CA LYS A 545 7.02 -67.37 -23.70
C LYS A 545 5.82 -66.93 -22.87
N THR A 546 4.80 -66.46 -23.57
CA THR A 546 3.40 -66.27 -23.14
C THR A 546 3.07 -64.97 -22.38
N MET A 547 2.98 -63.87 -23.16
CA MET A 547 1.96 -62.84 -22.96
C MET A 547 0.57 -63.49 -23.12
N ALA A 548 -0.27 -63.41 -22.09
CA ALA A 548 -1.74 -63.58 -22.07
C ALA A 548 -2.21 -64.51 -20.91
N THR A 549 -2.00 -64.10 -19.65
CA THR A 549 -2.83 -64.50 -18.47
C THR A 549 -2.25 -63.91 -17.18
N THR A 550 -2.40 -62.60 -16.95
CA THR A 550 -2.17 -61.99 -15.61
C THR A 550 -2.90 -60.65 -15.48
N LEU A 551 -4.13 -60.58 -15.98
CA LEU A 551 -5.05 -59.43 -15.77
C LEU A 551 -6.24 -59.77 -14.85
N THR A 552 -6.22 -60.92 -14.19
CA THR A 552 -7.30 -61.35 -13.26
C THR A 552 -6.88 -61.46 -11.79
N GLU A 553 -5.62 -61.24 -11.41
CA GLU A 553 -5.17 -61.33 -10.01
C GLU A 553 -5.00 -60.00 -9.26
N GLN A 554 -5.18 -58.83 -9.91
CA GLN A 554 -5.05 -57.52 -9.25
C GLN A 554 -6.34 -56.99 -8.61
N ALA A 555 -7.44 -57.75 -8.61
CA ALA A 555 -8.70 -57.33 -8.00
C ALA A 555 -8.81 -57.61 -6.47
N ASN A 556 -7.89 -58.36 -5.85
CA ASN A 556 -8.08 -58.87 -4.47
C ASN A 556 -7.06 -58.40 -3.41
N PHE A 557 -6.30 -57.33 -3.63
CA PHE A 557 -5.28 -56.90 -2.64
C PHE A 557 -5.80 -56.04 -1.45
N GLY A 558 -7.12 -55.88 -1.32
CA GLY A 558 -7.76 -55.03 -0.30
C GLY A 558 -8.08 -55.69 1.06
N SER A 559 -7.70 -56.96 1.28
CA SER A 559 -8.26 -57.76 2.39
C SER A 559 -7.26 -58.46 3.32
N ARG A 560 -6.00 -58.03 3.45
CA ARG A 560 -5.03 -58.67 4.38
C ARG A 560 -4.63 -57.76 5.54
N LEU A 561 -4.92 -58.19 6.77
CA LEU A 561 -4.46 -57.58 8.03
C LEU A 561 -3.30 -58.43 8.59
N ALA A 562 -2.19 -57.80 8.95
CA ALA A 562 -1.06 -58.47 9.62
C ALA A 562 -1.18 -58.27 11.13
N SER A 563 -1.10 -59.36 11.92
CA SER A 563 -0.93 -59.28 13.37
C SER A 563 0.43 -59.87 13.78
N ILE A 564 1.04 -59.30 14.81
CA ILE A 564 2.33 -59.73 15.34
C ILE A 564 2.06 -60.45 16.66
N LYS A 565 2.37 -61.75 16.72
CA LYS A 565 2.45 -62.49 17.99
C LYS A 565 3.92 -62.59 18.41
N LEU A 566 4.19 -62.19 19.65
CA LEU A 566 5.50 -62.34 20.28
C LEU A 566 5.59 -63.73 20.92
N HIS A 567 6.63 -64.48 20.58
CA HIS A 567 7.04 -65.68 21.32
C HIS A 567 8.53 -65.56 21.64
N GLY A 568 8.82 -65.17 22.89
CA GLY A 568 10.20 -64.90 23.32
C GLY A 568 10.89 -63.83 22.47
N LYS A 569 12.21 -63.99 22.23
CA LYS A 569 13.06 -62.99 21.57
C LYS A 569 12.98 -62.95 20.03
N HIS A 570 12.01 -63.63 19.40
CA HIS A 570 11.81 -63.53 17.95
C HIS A 570 10.34 -63.28 17.60
N ALA A 571 10.11 -62.31 16.70
CA ALA A 571 8.80 -62.02 16.13
C ALA A 571 8.70 -62.67 14.74
N GLN A 572 7.67 -63.50 14.53
CA GLN A 572 7.30 -64.02 13.20
C GLN A 572 6.03 -63.31 12.72
N LEU A 573 6.06 -62.85 11.47
CA LEU A 573 4.94 -62.21 10.79
C LEU A 573 4.09 -63.29 10.10
N GLN A 574 2.86 -63.51 10.56
CA GLN A 574 1.94 -64.44 9.91
C GLN A 574 0.85 -63.63 9.19
N VAL A 575 0.72 -63.86 7.88
CA VAL A 575 -0.32 -63.20 7.05
C VAL A 575 -1.56 -64.08 7.10
N ILE A 576 -2.62 -63.60 7.74
CA ILE A 576 -3.90 -64.30 7.84
C ILE A 576 -4.89 -63.69 6.86
N ASP A 577 -5.63 -64.55 6.15
CA ASP A 577 -6.70 -64.12 5.24
C ASP A 577 -7.93 -63.66 6.05
N ARG A 578 -8.48 -62.49 5.72
CA ARG A 578 -9.57 -61.83 6.47
C ARG A 578 -10.86 -62.66 6.45
N ASP A 579 -11.06 -63.47 5.41
CA ASP A 579 -12.20 -64.39 5.34
C ASP A 579 -12.04 -65.60 6.26
N GLN A 580 -10.80 -66.02 6.52
CA GLN A 580 -10.50 -67.10 7.46
C GLN A 580 -10.62 -66.63 8.92
N LEU A 581 -10.27 -65.37 9.21
CA LEU A 581 -10.47 -64.73 10.52
C LEU A 581 -11.95 -64.51 10.82
N ASN A 582 -12.74 -64.07 9.83
CA ASN A 582 -14.18 -63.88 9.98
C ASN A 582 -14.95 -65.20 10.17
N ARG A 583 -14.47 -66.32 9.59
CA ARG A 583 -15.03 -67.65 9.86
C ARG A 583 -14.73 -68.11 11.29
N LYS A 584 -13.48 -67.96 11.76
CA LYS A 584 -13.11 -68.30 13.15
C LYS A 584 -13.82 -67.45 14.21
N LEU A 585 -14.09 -66.18 13.93
CA LEU A 585 -14.86 -65.31 14.83
C LEU A 585 -16.35 -65.67 14.86
N ARG A 586 -16.93 -66.19 13.77
CA ARG A 586 -18.32 -66.69 13.76
C ARG A 586 -18.47 -68.02 14.50
N GLU A 587 -17.44 -68.86 14.51
CA GLU A 587 -17.44 -70.12 15.27
C GLU A 587 -17.25 -69.93 16.79
N GLN A 588 -16.83 -68.74 17.24
CA GLN A 588 -16.68 -68.40 18.67
C GLN A 588 -17.85 -67.59 19.25
N PHE A 589 -18.86 -67.25 18.44
CA PHE A 589 -20.05 -66.47 18.83
C PHE A 589 -21.38 -67.13 18.40
N VAL A 590 -21.39 -68.46 18.29
CA VAL A 590 -22.60 -69.26 18.56
C VAL A 590 -22.61 -69.52 20.07
#